data_AF-A0A841Q0A7-F1
#
_entry.id   AF-A0A841Q0A7-F1
#
_cell.length_a   1.000
_cell.length_b   1.000
_cell.length_c   1.000
_cell.angle_alpha   90.00
_cell.angle_beta   90.00
_cell.angle_gamma   90.00
#
_symmetry.space_group_name_H-M   'P 1'
#
loop_
_entity.id
_entity.type
_entity.pdbx_description
1 polymer ?
#
loop_
_entity_poly.entity_id
_entity_poly.type
_entity_poly.pdbx_seq_one_letter_code
_entity_poly.pdbx_strand_id
1 'polypeptide(L)'
;MIKPDIDQFTLVLQTTDVFDFDDWREWVAKNIVSTFLINSKMHMLFDELGESDTKLPEGYTVGYSLINAPFYFCIAYHEAFSKMGVIVKFSAYAWHEYRKRYAEKFNEPIHLHNFFQMIESDDYEFRLSRIDMCCDFLNENIDIAKLKRSIEEGRTELRYGKY
;
A
#
# COMPACT_ATOMS: atom_id res chain seq x y z
N MET A 1 25.10 -9.99 -4.18
CA MET A 1 23.93 -9.61 -4.99
C MET A 1 23.13 -8.53 -4.27
N ILE A 2 22.90 -7.41 -4.95
CA ILE A 2 22.02 -6.32 -4.51
C ILE A 2 20.62 -6.57 -5.11
N LYS A 3 19.56 -6.59 -4.29
CA LYS A 3 18.19 -6.86 -4.75
C LYS A 3 17.24 -5.75 -4.28
N PRO A 4 16.83 -4.82 -5.17
CA PRO A 4 15.84 -3.80 -4.84
C PRO A 4 14.43 -4.38 -4.80
N ASP A 5 13.58 -3.85 -3.90
CA ASP A 5 12.17 -4.18 -3.81
C ASP A 5 11.36 -3.03 -3.18
N ILE A 6 10.05 -3.24 -3.01
CA ILE A 6 9.13 -2.32 -2.34
C ILE A 6 8.80 -2.86 -0.94
N ASP A 7 9.09 -2.05 0.07
CA ASP A 7 8.84 -2.35 1.48
C ASP A 7 7.49 -1.80 1.97
N GLN A 8 7.02 -0.71 1.38
CA GLN A 8 5.70 -0.19 1.69
C GLN A 8 5.21 0.66 0.54
N PHE A 9 3.90 0.67 0.32
CA PHE A 9 3.29 1.77 -0.41
C PHE A 9 1.90 2.09 0.12
N THR A 10 1.47 3.32 -0.13
CA THR A 10 0.17 3.83 0.26
C THR A 10 -0.41 4.63 -0.88
N LEU A 11 -1.66 4.32 -1.21
CA LEU A 11 -2.45 5.01 -2.20
C LEU A 11 -3.55 5.79 -1.52
N VAL A 12 -3.97 6.88 -2.15
CA VAL A 12 -5.25 7.53 -1.83
C VAL A 12 -6.05 7.66 -3.10
N LEU A 13 -7.26 7.10 -3.08
CA LEU A 13 -8.23 7.10 -4.16
C LEU A 13 -9.25 8.22 -3.90
N GLN A 14 -9.46 9.08 -4.87
CA GLN A 14 -10.41 10.18 -4.81
C GLN A 14 -11.42 10.03 -5.94
N THR A 15 -12.71 10.02 -5.63
CA THR A 15 -13.73 9.95 -6.67
C THR A 15 -13.65 11.14 -7.62
N THR A 16 -13.93 10.87 -8.89
CA THR A 16 -14.09 11.83 -9.99
C THR A 16 -15.52 12.34 -10.10
N ASP A 17 -16.47 11.66 -9.46
CA ASP A 17 -17.89 12.00 -9.51
C ASP A 17 -18.24 13.20 -8.63
N VAL A 18 -19.35 13.83 -8.97
CA VAL A 18 -20.01 14.83 -8.12
C VAL A 18 -21.06 14.11 -7.29
N PHE A 19 -20.99 14.28 -5.98
CA PHE A 19 -21.85 13.62 -5.01
C PHE A 19 -22.20 14.60 -3.88
N ASP A 20 -23.27 14.33 -3.16
CA ASP A 20 -23.61 15.10 -1.96
C ASP A 20 -23.01 14.47 -0.69
N PHE A 21 -23.27 15.06 0.47
CA PHE A 21 -22.69 14.57 1.73
C PHE A 21 -23.16 13.15 2.10
N ASP A 22 -24.43 12.84 1.85
CA ASP A 22 -25.02 11.56 2.27
C ASP A 22 -24.58 10.44 1.33
N ASP A 23 -24.47 10.72 0.02
CA ASP A 23 -23.95 9.80 -1.00
C ASP A 23 -22.57 9.24 -0.63
N TRP A 24 -21.68 10.10 -0.11
CA TRP A 24 -20.34 9.69 0.31
C TRP A 24 -20.36 8.55 1.33
N ARG A 25 -21.18 8.74 2.37
CA ARG A 25 -21.29 7.84 3.51
C ARG A 25 -22.04 6.57 3.14
N GLU A 26 -23.06 6.69 2.30
CA GLU A 26 -23.94 5.59 1.95
C GLU A 26 -23.32 4.65 0.94
N TRP A 27 -22.76 5.17 -0.16
CA TRP A 27 -22.37 4.32 -1.29
C TRP A 27 -21.09 4.74 -2.03
N VAL A 28 -20.74 6.02 -2.19
CA VAL A 28 -19.61 6.44 -3.05
C VAL A 28 -18.28 5.87 -2.55
N ALA A 29 -17.97 6.01 -1.25
CA ALA A 29 -16.74 5.47 -0.69
C ALA A 29 -16.67 3.95 -0.84
N LYS A 30 -17.80 3.26 -0.62
CA LYS A 30 -17.90 1.79 -0.77
C LYS A 30 -17.75 1.36 -2.23
N ASN A 31 -18.26 2.16 -3.18
CA ASN A 31 -18.09 1.91 -4.60
C ASN A 31 -16.60 1.98 -4.99
N ILE A 32 -15.89 3.02 -4.57
CA ILE A 32 -14.44 3.14 -4.79
C ILE A 32 -13.69 1.92 -4.22
N VAL A 33 -14.02 1.50 -2.99
CA VAL A 33 -13.43 0.30 -2.37
C VAL A 33 -13.71 -0.94 -3.22
N SER A 34 -14.96 -1.15 -3.64
CA SER A 34 -15.38 -2.28 -4.46
C SER A 34 -14.66 -2.30 -5.81
N THR A 35 -14.67 -1.18 -6.54
CA THR A 35 -13.97 -1.03 -7.82
C THR A 35 -12.47 -1.30 -7.66
N PHE A 36 -11.84 -0.76 -6.62
CA PHE A 36 -10.44 -1.06 -6.32
C PHE A 36 -10.21 -2.55 -6.09
N LEU A 37 -11.04 -3.24 -5.29
CA LEU A 37 -10.88 -4.68 -5.01
C LEU A 37 -11.10 -5.56 -6.25
N ILE A 38 -12.02 -5.16 -7.13
CA ILE A 38 -12.28 -5.84 -8.40
C ILE A 38 -11.10 -5.66 -9.35
N ASN A 39 -10.69 -4.41 -9.57
CA ASN A 39 -9.62 -4.08 -10.50
C ASN A 39 -8.29 -4.65 -10.02
N SER A 40 -7.95 -4.50 -8.73
CA SER A 40 -6.72 -5.05 -8.14
C SER A 40 -6.71 -6.57 -8.01
N LYS A 41 -7.80 -7.26 -8.37
CA LYS A 41 -7.99 -8.72 -8.24
C LYS A 41 -7.91 -9.24 -6.80
N MET A 42 -7.91 -8.37 -5.79
CA MET A 42 -7.84 -8.75 -4.37
C MET A 42 -8.91 -9.77 -3.99
N HIS A 43 -10.14 -9.59 -4.47
CA HIS A 43 -11.27 -10.50 -4.25
C HIS A 43 -11.07 -11.93 -4.80
N MET A 44 -10.14 -12.13 -5.73
CA MET A 44 -9.78 -13.47 -6.25
C MET A 44 -8.55 -14.07 -5.56
N LEU A 45 -7.78 -13.25 -4.85
CA LEU A 45 -6.52 -13.63 -4.24
C LEU A 45 -6.63 -13.85 -2.73
N PHE A 46 -7.64 -13.27 -2.09
CA PHE A 46 -7.84 -13.36 -0.65
C PHE A 46 -9.32 -13.60 -0.35
N ASP A 47 -9.57 -14.52 0.58
CA ASP A 47 -10.93 -14.99 0.86
C ASP A 47 -11.71 -14.09 1.84
N GLU A 48 -11.01 -13.43 2.78
CA GLU A 48 -11.64 -12.69 3.88
C GLU A 48 -11.15 -11.25 3.98
N LEU A 49 -11.79 -10.34 3.23
CA LEU A 49 -11.74 -8.92 3.54
C LEU A 49 -12.94 -8.57 4.42
N GLY A 50 -12.69 -8.16 5.66
CA GLY A 50 -13.73 -7.81 6.64
C GLY A 50 -13.49 -6.43 7.24
N GLU A 51 -14.36 -6.02 8.17
CA GLU A 51 -14.14 -4.82 8.99
C GLU A 51 -12.79 -4.91 9.70
N SER A 52 -12.04 -3.81 9.72
CA SER A 52 -10.68 -3.88 10.22
C SER A 52 -10.64 -4.08 11.73
N ASP A 53 -9.93 -5.13 12.13
CA ASP A 53 -9.56 -5.42 13.51
C ASP A 53 -8.21 -4.77 13.91
N THR A 54 -7.57 -4.08 12.96
CA THR A 54 -6.28 -3.41 13.16
C THR A 54 -6.45 -1.89 13.23
N LYS A 55 -5.40 -1.22 13.72
CA LYS A 55 -5.39 0.25 13.78
C LYS A 55 -5.51 0.84 12.38
N LEU A 56 -6.56 1.64 12.18
CA LEU A 56 -6.75 2.44 10.96
C LEU A 56 -5.68 3.54 10.85
N PRO A 57 -5.34 3.97 9.62
CA PRO A 57 -4.57 5.19 9.41
C PRO A 57 -5.22 6.39 10.13
N GLU A 58 -4.39 7.32 10.60
CA GLU A 58 -4.85 8.43 11.44
C GLU A 58 -5.89 9.30 10.71
N GLY A 59 -7.00 9.58 11.40
CA GLY A 59 -8.14 10.33 10.87
C GLY A 59 -9.13 9.51 10.05
N TYR A 60 -8.90 8.22 9.78
CA TYR A 60 -9.86 7.36 9.10
C TYR A 60 -10.77 6.66 10.12
N THR A 61 -12.07 6.53 9.81
CA THR A 61 -13.08 6.04 10.76
C THR A 61 -13.72 4.72 10.37
N VAL A 62 -13.77 4.42 9.08
CA VAL A 62 -14.28 3.15 8.54
C VAL A 62 -13.15 2.48 7.79
N GLY A 63 -12.90 1.19 8.03
CA GLY A 63 -11.87 0.48 7.28
C GLY A 63 -12.04 -1.02 7.27
N TYR A 64 -11.31 -1.62 6.34
CA TYR A 64 -11.33 -3.03 6.00
C TYR A 64 -9.90 -3.55 5.99
N SER A 65 -9.71 -4.77 6.50
CA SER A 65 -8.44 -5.48 6.43
C SER A 65 -8.67 -6.94 6.08
N LEU A 66 -7.58 -7.62 5.76
CA LEU A 66 -7.58 -9.06 5.58
C LEU A 66 -7.61 -9.72 6.97
N ILE A 67 -8.70 -10.41 7.27
CA ILE A 67 -8.93 -10.99 8.59
C ILE A 67 -7.93 -12.14 8.81
N ASN A 68 -7.37 -12.23 10.02
CA ASN A 68 -6.37 -13.24 10.40
C ASN A 68 -5.10 -13.26 9.54
N ALA A 69 -4.80 -12.19 8.80
CA ALA A 69 -3.57 -12.10 8.02
C ALA A 69 -2.36 -11.79 8.91
N PRO A 70 -1.19 -12.43 8.72
CA PRO A 70 0.02 -12.16 9.49
C PRO A 70 0.73 -10.87 9.05
N PHE A 71 0.06 -10.02 8.27
CA PHE A 71 0.60 -8.81 7.68
C PHE A 71 -0.44 -7.70 7.68
N TYR A 72 0.04 -6.46 7.59
CA TYR A 72 -0.84 -5.30 7.60
C TYR A 72 -1.25 -4.94 6.16
N PHE A 73 -2.54 -5.05 5.88
CA PHE A 73 -3.20 -4.49 4.72
C PHE A 73 -4.46 -3.77 5.20
N CYS A 74 -4.69 -2.55 4.72
CA CYS A 74 -5.84 -1.76 5.14
C CYS A 74 -6.39 -0.93 3.97
N ILE A 75 -7.71 -0.93 3.81
CA ILE A 75 -8.45 0.03 3.01
C ILE A 75 -9.34 0.82 3.97
N ALA A 76 -9.30 2.14 3.97
CA ALA A 76 -10.11 2.92 4.90
C ALA A 76 -10.60 4.24 4.29
N TYR A 77 -11.67 4.79 4.84
CA TYR A 77 -12.18 6.12 4.52
C TYR A 77 -12.72 6.79 5.79
N HIS A 78 -12.86 8.12 5.77
CA HIS A 78 -13.58 8.83 6.82
C HIS A 78 -15.03 9.05 6.40
N GLU A 79 -15.99 8.65 7.23
CA GLU A 79 -17.43 8.77 6.92
C GLU A 79 -17.95 10.19 6.63
N ALA A 80 -17.30 11.24 7.14
CA ALA A 80 -17.78 12.64 7.03
C ALA A 80 -16.82 13.57 6.27
N PHE A 81 -15.60 13.12 5.97
CA PHE A 81 -14.58 13.96 5.34
C PHE A 81 -14.12 13.34 4.00
N SER A 82 -14.97 13.48 2.98
CA SER A 82 -14.74 12.92 1.64
C SER A 82 -13.45 13.40 0.94
N LYS A 83 -12.93 14.58 1.33
CA LYS A 83 -11.65 15.11 0.83
C LYS A 83 -10.43 14.28 1.26
N MET A 84 -10.57 13.42 2.27
CA MET A 84 -9.50 12.49 2.64
C MET A 84 -9.36 11.35 1.62
N GLY A 85 -10.45 11.03 0.90
CA GLY A 85 -10.52 9.92 -0.03
C GLY A 85 -10.54 8.55 0.67
N VAL A 86 -10.35 7.51 -0.13
CA VAL A 86 -10.14 6.14 0.35
C VAL A 86 -8.63 5.87 0.37
N ILE A 87 -8.07 5.60 1.55
CA ILE A 87 -6.67 5.19 1.68
C ILE A 87 -6.54 3.68 1.50
N VAL A 88 -5.51 3.26 0.77
CA VAL A 88 -5.12 1.85 0.65
C VAL A 88 -3.66 1.72 1.07
N LYS A 89 -3.37 0.86 2.03
CA LYS A 89 -2.02 0.69 2.58
C LYS A 89 -1.57 -0.77 2.49
N PHE A 90 -0.45 -0.97 1.82
CA PHE A 90 0.27 -2.24 1.76
C PHE A 90 1.54 -2.16 2.59
N SER A 91 1.68 -3.05 3.58
CA SER A 91 2.98 -3.35 4.18
C SER A 91 3.86 -4.21 3.24
N ALA A 92 5.15 -4.34 3.57
CA ALA A 92 6.11 -5.15 2.82
C ALA A 92 5.59 -6.56 2.58
N TYR A 93 5.13 -7.18 3.67
CA TYR A 93 4.63 -8.55 3.64
C TYR A 93 3.30 -8.64 2.89
N ALA A 94 2.39 -7.68 3.05
CA ALA A 94 1.15 -7.65 2.27
C ALA A 94 1.43 -7.60 0.75
N TRP A 95 2.37 -6.76 0.32
CA TRP A 95 2.76 -6.67 -1.09
C TRP A 95 3.48 -7.93 -1.59
N HIS A 96 4.38 -8.49 -0.79
CA HIS A 96 5.05 -9.75 -1.11
C HIS A 96 4.03 -10.88 -1.31
N GLU A 97 3.11 -11.04 -0.37
CA GLU A 97 2.11 -12.10 -0.41
C GLU A 97 1.10 -11.89 -1.55
N TYR A 98 0.70 -10.65 -1.82
CA TYR A 98 -0.10 -10.30 -3.00
C TYR A 98 0.57 -10.76 -4.29
N ARG A 99 1.84 -10.41 -4.51
CA ARG A 99 2.59 -10.80 -5.72
C ARG A 99 2.70 -12.31 -5.86
N LYS A 100 2.98 -13.00 -4.76
CA LYS A 100 3.07 -14.46 -4.73
C LYS A 100 1.76 -15.10 -5.16
N ARG A 101 0.64 -14.73 -4.52
CA ARG A 101 -0.69 -15.27 -4.88
C ARG A 101 -1.11 -14.91 -6.29
N TYR A 102 -0.81 -13.69 -6.74
CA TYR A 102 -1.08 -13.26 -8.11
C TYR A 102 -0.34 -14.17 -9.12
N ALA A 103 0.95 -14.40 -8.91
CA ALA A 103 1.75 -15.27 -9.76
C ALA A 103 1.27 -16.72 -9.76
N GLU A 104 0.90 -17.26 -8.59
CA GLU A 104 0.32 -18.60 -8.46
C GLU A 104 -1.03 -18.74 -9.18
N LYS A 105 -1.87 -17.70 -9.12
CA LYS A 105 -3.23 -17.71 -9.69
C LYS A 105 -3.25 -17.47 -11.20
N PHE A 106 -2.45 -16.53 -11.68
CA PHE A 106 -2.49 -16.04 -13.08
C PHE A 106 -1.29 -16.49 -13.91
N ASN A 107 -0.32 -17.19 -13.30
CA ASN A 107 0.90 -17.67 -13.94
C ASN A 107 1.74 -16.55 -14.59
N GLU A 108 1.69 -15.35 -14.02
CA GLU A 108 2.46 -14.19 -14.46
C GLU A 108 2.91 -13.35 -13.23
N PRO A 109 4.12 -12.78 -13.24
CA PRO A 109 4.56 -11.90 -12.17
C PRO A 109 3.85 -10.55 -12.26
N ILE A 110 3.61 -9.92 -11.10
CA ILE A 110 3.12 -8.55 -11.03
C ILE A 110 4.13 -7.61 -10.38
N HIS A 111 4.35 -6.46 -11.03
CA HIS A 111 5.18 -5.37 -10.54
C HIS A 111 4.29 -4.17 -10.21
N LEU A 112 4.82 -3.23 -9.43
CA LEU A 112 4.04 -2.09 -8.94
C LEU A 112 3.45 -1.23 -10.07
N HIS A 113 4.20 -1.05 -11.18
CA HIS A 113 3.71 -0.36 -12.36
C HIS A 113 2.48 -1.03 -12.98
N ASN A 114 2.53 -2.35 -13.19
CA ASN A 114 1.42 -3.12 -13.76
C ASN A 114 0.22 -3.11 -12.80
N PHE A 115 0.48 -3.19 -11.49
CA PHE A 115 -0.55 -3.05 -10.47
C PHE A 115 -1.25 -1.68 -10.56
N PHE A 116 -0.50 -0.59 -10.75
CA PHE A 116 -1.05 0.75 -10.94
C PHE A 116 -1.93 0.86 -12.18
N GLN A 117 -1.47 0.35 -13.32
CA GLN A 117 -2.30 0.31 -14.54
C GLN A 117 -3.57 -0.51 -14.35
N MET A 118 -3.47 -1.62 -13.62
CA MET A 118 -4.60 -2.52 -13.40
C MET A 118 -5.67 -1.89 -12.50
N ILE A 119 -5.31 -1.00 -11.58
CA ILE A 119 -6.28 -0.31 -10.71
C ILE A 119 -6.79 1.01 -11.30
N GLU A 120 -6.36 1.42 -12.48
CA GLU A 120 -6.96 2.57 -13.17
C GLU A 120 -8.47 2.36 -13.34
N SER A 121 -9.23 3.43 -13.14
CA SER A 121 -10.69 3.42 -13.22
C SER A 121 -11.20 4.82 -13.54
N ASP A 122 -12.35 4.92 -14.20
CA ASP A 122 -13.05 6.19 -14.40
C ASP A 122 -13.74 6.66 -13.11
N ASP A 123 -13.99 5.76 -12.14
CA ASP A 123 -14.68 6.05 -10.87
C ASP A 123 -13.85 6.90 -9.89
N TYR A 124 -12.52 6.91 -10.05
CA TYR A 124 -11.60 7.60 -9.16
C TYR A 124 -10.24 7.89 -9.81
N GLU A 125 -9.58 8.94 -9.33
CA GLU A 125 -8.15 9.14 -9.50
C GLU A 125 -7.39 8.61 -8.28
N PHE A 126 -6.23 8.00 -8.49
CA PHE A 126 -5.36 7.60 -7.37
C PHE A 126 -4.04 8.36 -7.39
N ARG A 127 -3.52 8.62 -6.19
CA ARG A 127 -2.15 9.10 -5.99
C ARG A 127 -1.35 8.16 -5.09
N LEU A 128 -0.08 8.01 -5.41
CA LEU A 128 0.90 7.36 -4.54
C LEU A 128 1.31 8.34 -3.43
N SER A 129 0.76 8.18 -2.22
CA SER A 129 1.02 9.07 -1.09
C SER A 129 2.28 8.71 -0.31
N ARG A 130 2.70 7.44 -0.36
CA ARG A 130 3.96 6.96 0.22
C ARG A 130 4.48 5.76 -0.57
N ILE A 131 5.79 5.70 -0.74
CA ILE A 131 6.50 4.52 -1.21
C ILE A 131 7.83 4.41 -0.47
N ASP A 132 8.07 3.25 0.12
CA ASP A 132 9.32 2.92 0.78
C ASP A 132 10.01 1.85 -0.07
N MET A 133 11.15 2.20 -0.64
CA MET A 133 11.99 1.25 -1.38
C MET A 133 12.95 0.57 -0.41
N CYS A 134 13.17 -0.72 -0.58
CA CYS A 134 14.20 -1.46 0.14
C CYS A 134 15.21 -2.08 -0.82
N CYS A 135 16.34 -2.48 -0.26
CA CYS A 135 17.39 -3.13 -1.01
C CYS A 135 18.11 -4.14 -0.13
N ASP A 136 18.05 -5.41 -0.51
CA ASP A 136 18.76 -6.48 0.18
C ASP A 136 20.21 -6.57 -0.33
N PHE A 137 21.16 -6.52 0.59
CA PHE A 137 22.59 -6.68 0.32
C PHE A 137 23.03 -8.09 0.69
N LEU A 138 22.86 -9.03 -0.24
CA LEU A 138 23.17 -10.44 -0.01
C LEU A 138 24.62 -10.74 -0.39
N ASN A 139 25.45 -11.16 0.56
CA ASN A 139 26.86 -11.49 0.34
C ASN A 139 27.72 -10.33 -0.20
N GLU A 140 27.37 -9.08 0.14
CA GLU A 140 28.10 -7.88 -0.30
C GLU A 140 29.24 -7.47 0.66
N ASN A 141 29.62 -8.36 1.60
CA ASN A 141 30.64 -8.09 2.63
C ASN A 141 30.40 -6.78 3.44
N ILE A 142 29.14 -6.34 3.52
CA ILE A 142 28.75 -5.20 4.35
C ILE A 142 28.70 -5.65 5.81
N ASP A 143 29.45 -4.94 6.64
CA ASP A 143 29.52 -5.17 8.08
C ASP A 143 28.95 -3.94 8.80
N ILE A 144 27.80 -4.12 9.45
CA ILE A 144 27.08 -3.06 10.15
C ILE A 144 27.92 -2.46 11.29
N ALA A 145 28.74 -3.27 11.97
CA ALA A 145 29.60 -2.78 13.04
C ALA A 145 30.73 -1.89 12.50
N LYS A 146 31.29 -2.24 11.33
CA LYS A 146 32.28 -1.39 10.65
C LYS A 146 31.65 -0.09 10.14
N LEU A 147 30.46 -0.17 9.55
CA LEU A 147 29.74 1.01 9.07
C LEU A 147 29.44 1.98 10.23
N LYS A 148 28.91 1.47 11.34
CA LYS A 148 28.66 2.26 12.55
C LYS A 148 29.93 2.97 13.04
N ARG A 149 31.03 2.23 13.18
CA ARG A 149 32.32 2.81 13.62
C ARG A 149 32.83 3.89 12.67
N SER A 150 32.68 3.67 11.36
CA SER A 150 33.07 4.65 10.34
C SER A 150 32.29 5.97 10.49
N ILE A 151 30.99 5.90 10.82
CA ILE A 151 30.16 7.07 11.09
C ILE A 151 30.61 7.77 12.40
N GLU A 152 30.83 7.01 13.48
CA GLU A 152 31.26 7.57 14.77
C GLU A 152 32.62 8.25 14.71
N GLU A 153 33.54 7.74 13.87
CA GLU A 153 34.87 8.32 13.65
C GLU A 153 34.87 9.46 12.60
N GLY A 154 33.71 9.83 12.05
CA GLY A 154 33.59 10.89 11.05
C GLY A 154 34.17 10.55 9.68
N ARG A 155 34.47 9.27 9.41
CA ARG A 155 34.95 8.78 8.10
C ARG A 155 33.82 8.58 7.11
N THR A 156 32.61 8.39 7.60
CA THR A 156 31.38 8.31 6.80
C THR A 156 30.39 9.33 7.32
N GLU A 157 29.84 10.15 6.43
CA GLU A 157 28.82 11.14 6.77
C GLU A 157 27.43 10.65 6.34
N LEU A 158 26.43 10.93 7.19
CA LEU A 158 25.04 10.64 6.92
C LEU A 158 24.37 11.94 6.49
N ARG A 159 24.15 12.11 5.18
CA ARG A 159 23.49 13.29 4.64
C ARG A 159 22.01 13.00 4.44
N TYR A 160 21.18 13.59 5.29
CA TYR A 160 19.76 13.73 4.96
C TYR A 160 19.63 14.76 3.85
N GLY A 161 19.01 14.39 2.72
CA GLY A 161 18.75 15.32 1.63
C GLY A 161 17.93 16.50 2.16
N LYS A 162 18.58 17.65 2.36
CA LYS A 162 17.90 18.95 2.38
C LYS A 162 17.91 19.43 0.93
N TYR A 163 16.80 19.20 0.24
CA TYR A 163 16.42 19.97 -0.94
C TYR A 163 15.22 20.82 -0.55
#